data_AF-A0A526YVR2-F1
#
_entry.id   AF-A0A526YVR2-F1
#
_cell.length_a   1.000
_cell.length_b   1.000
_cell.length_c   1.000
_cell.angle_alpha   90.00
_cell.angle_beta   90.00
_cell.angle_gamma   90.00
#
_symmetry.space_group_name_H-M   'P 1'
#
loop_
_entity.id
_entity.type
_entity.pdbx_description
1 polymer ?
#
loop_
_entity_poly.entity_id
_entity_poly.type
_entity_poly.pdbx_seq_one_letter_code
_entity_poly.pdbx_strand_id
1 'polypeptide(L)'
;MERRLAAILAADIVGYSRLMEADEADTLARLKSTRENLIDPKIAAHKGRIVKLMGDGALIEFSSVVDAVGCAVEIQRTMAECNA
;
A
#
# COMPACT_ATOMS: atom_id res chain seq x y z
N MET A 1 12.62 -24.60 -7.14
CA MET A 1 11.71 -23.93 -6.19
C MET A 1 12.56 -23.42 -5.04
N GLU A 2 12.72 -22.12 -4.90
CA GLU A 2 13.56 -21.53 -3.87
C GLU A 2 12.70 -21.21 -2.65
N ARG A 3 13.02 -21.79 -1.48
CA ARG A 3 12.28 -21.58 -0.23
C ARG A 3 13.03 -20.55 0.60
N ARG A 4 12.33 -19.51 1.05
CA ARG A 4 12.88 -18.49 1.94
C ARG A 4 11.83 -18.02 2.94
N LEU A 5 12.30 -17.49 4.07
CA LEU A 5 11.45 -16.76 4.99
C LEU A 5 11.18 -15.36 4.43
N ALA A 6 9.93 -14.90 4.49
CA ALA A 6 9.53 -13.59 4.02
C ALA A 6 8.41 -13.03 4.90
N ALA A 7 8.39 -11.71 5.07
CA ALA A 7 7.28 -11.00 5.68
C ALA A 7 6.35 -10.50 4.56
N ILE A 8 5.05 -10.77 4.70
CA ILE A 8 4.03 -10.36 3.72
C ILE A 8 3.14 -9.30 4.36
N LEU A 9 3.09 -8.13 3.75
CA LEU A 9 2.14 -7.06 4.05
C LEU A 9 0.99 -7.13 3.05
N ALA A 10 -0.23 -7.30 3.56
CA ALA A 10 -1.46 -7.12 2.80
C ALA A 10 -2.08 -5.77 3.20
N ALA A 11 -2.39 -4.94 2.21
CA ALA A 11 -3.00 -3.63 2.42
C ALA A 11 -4.19 -3.46 1.49
N ASP A 12 -5.21 -2.71 1.94
CA ASP A 12 -6.45 -2.47 1.21
C ASP A 12 -7.08 -1.14 1.63
N ILE A 13 -7.96 -0.56 0.79
CA ILE A 13 -8.62 0.72 1.09
C ILE A 13 -9.96 0.49 1.76
N VAL A 14 -10.09 1.00 2.98
CA VAL A 14 -11.33 0.90 3.75
C VAL A 14 -12.45 1.67 3.03
N GLY A 15 -13.50 0.95 2.66
CA GLY A 15 -14.70 1.53 2.06
C GLY A 15 -14.56 1.88 0.57
N TYR A 16 -13.55 1.35 -0.12
CA TYR A 16 -13.31 1.59 -1.54
C TYR A 16 -14.56 1.41 -2.42
N SER A 17 -15.33 0.33 -2.25
CA SER A 17 -16.56 0.12 -3.03
C SER A 17 -17.54 1.28 -2.90
N ARG A 18 -17.72 1.83 -1.69
CA ARG A 18 -18.60 2.97 -1.45
C ARG A 18 -18.06 4.26 -2.08
N LEU A 19 -16.75 4.46 -2.05
CA LEU A 19 -16.10 5.62 -2.68
C LEU A 19 -16.25 5.56 -4.20
N MET A 20 -16.03 4.37 -4.78
CA MET A 20 -16.24 4.11 -6.21
C MET A 20 -17.69 4.33 -6.64
N GLU A 21 -18.66 3.91 -5.84
CA GLU A 21 -20.09 4.17 -6.11
C GLU A 21 -20.45 5.67 -6.07
N ALA A 22 -19.79 6.44 -5.20
CA ALA A 22 -20.06 7.87 -5.05
C ALA A 22 -19.41 8.70 -6.16
N ASP A 23 -18.14 8.45 -6.46
CA ASP A 23 -17.40 9.08 -7.55
C ASP A 23 -16.23 8.19 -8.00
N GLU A 24 -16.43 7.45 -9.09
CA GLU A 24 -15.43 6.56 -9.66
C GLU A 24 -14.19 7.31 -10.15
N ALA A 25 -14.37 8.43 -10.84
CA ALA A 25 -13.27 9.12 -11.51
C ALA A 25 -12.32 9.77 -10.50
N ASP A 26 -12.87 10.45 -9.49
CA ASP A 26 -12.08 11.04 -8.41
C ASP A 26 -11.40 9.95 -7.57
N THR A 27 -12.13 8.89 -7.21
CA THR A 27 -11.57 7.79 -6.40
C THR A 27 -10.38 7.13 -7.10
N LEU A 28 -10.49 6.86 -8.41
CA LEU A 28 -9.38 6.30 -9.18
C LEU A 28 -8.19 7.27 -9.32
N ALA A 29 -8.45 8.56 -9.52
CA ALA A 29 -7.38 9.56 -9.61
C ALA A 29 -6.61 9.69 -8.28
N ARG A 30 -7.34 9.74 -7.16
CA ARG A 30 -6.76 9.78 -5.81
C ARG A 30 -6.00 8.50 -5.47
N LEU A 31 -6.53 7.33 -5.83
CA LEU A 31 -5.85 6.05 -5.65
C LEU A 31 -4.50 6.05 -6.38
N LYS A 32 -4.47 6.42 -7.67
CA LYS A 32 -3.23 6.47 -8.46
C LYS A 32 -2.22 7.45 -7.86
N SER A 33 -2.65 8.67 -7.57
CA SER A 33 -1.76 9.70 -7.00
C SER A 33 -1.20 9.31 -5.64
N THR A 34 -2.05 8.83 -4.72
CA THR A 34 -1.62 8.34 -3.39
C THR A 34 -0.59 7.24 -3.54
N ARG A 35 -0.81 6.36 -4.50
CA ARG A 35 0.05 5.23 -4.71
C ARG A 35 1.42 5.62 -5.25
N GLU A 36 1.45 6.40 -6.34
CA GLU A 36 2.69 6.82 -7.00
C GLU A 36 3.53 7.75 -6.12
N ASN A 37 2.87 8.64 -5.37
CA ASN A 37 3.56 9.71 -4.64
C ASN A 37 3.85 9.38 -3.17
N LEU A 38 3.11 8.44 -2.57
CA LEU A 38 3.23 8.11 -1.14
C LEU A 38 3.54 6.64 -0.91
N ILE A 39 2.71 5.72 -1.41
CA ILE A 39 2.83 4.29 -1.05
C ILE A 39 4.06 3.65 -1.69
N ASP A 40 4.21 3.74 -3.01
CA ASP A 40 5.29 3.07 -3.75
C ASP A 40 6.70 3.57 -3.32
N PRO A 41 6.92 4.89 -3.09
CA PRO A 41 8.18 5.39 -2.53
C PRO A 41 8.50 4.83 -1.14
N LYS A 42 7.49 4.68 -0.27
CA LYS A 42 7.68 4.12 1.08
C LYS A 42 8.02 2.64 1.03
N ILE A 43 7.34 1.88 0.18
CA ILE A 43 7.68 0.47 -0.06
C ILE A 43 9.14 0.35 -0.52
N ALA A 44 9.57 1.18 -1.49
CA ALA A 44 10.93 1.17 -2.00
C ALA A 44 11.97 1.55 -0.93
N ALA A 45 11.69 2.59 -0.12
CA ALA A 45 12.57 3.01 0.97
C ALA A 45 12.80 1.91 2.02
N HIS A 46 11.78 1.08 2.27
CA HIS A 46 11.83 -0.08 3.16
C HIS A 46 12.20 -1.38 2.42
N LYS A 47 12.72 -1.30 1.19
CA LYS A 47 13.19 -2.46 0.41
C LYS A 47 12.10 -3.53 0.17
N GLY A 48 10.84 -3.12 0.19
CA GLY A 48 9.72 -3.97 -0.12
C GLY A 48 9.57 -4.18 -1.62
N ARG A 49 8.91 -5.28 -1.99
CA ARG A 49 8.57 -5.59 -3.38
C ARG A 49 7.09 -5.90 -3.49
N ILE A 50 6.41 -5.20 -4.38
CA ILE A 50 5.03 -5.50 -4.73
C ILE A 50 5.00 -6.85 -5.46
N VAL A 51 4.30 -7.83 -4.87
CA VAL A 51 4.12 -9.16 -5.46
C VAL A 51 2.87 -9.19 -6.34
N LYS A 52 1.79 -8.52 -5.90
CA LYS A 52 0.52 -8.52 -6.62
C LYS A 52 -0.31 -7.30 -6.26
N LEU A 53 -1.05 -6.82 -7.25
CA LEU A 53 -2.04 -5.75 -7.13
C LEU A 53 -3.42 -6.27 -7.48
N MET A 54 -4.42 -5.81 -6.74
CA MET A 54 -5.77 -6.35 -6.75
C MET A 54 -6.77 -5.20 -6.58
N GLY A 55 -6.85 -4.31 -7.58
CA GLY A 55 -7.67 -3.10 -7.48
C GLY A 55 -7.06 -2.11 -6.49
N ASP A 56 -7.76 -1.87 -5.38
CA ASP A 56 -7.33 -1.11 -4.21
C ASP A 56 -6.40 -1.90 -3.28
N GLY A 57 -6.40 -3.23 -3.39
CA GLY A 57 -5.55 -4.12 -2.61
C GLY A 57 -4.13 -4.27 -3.15
N ALA A 58 -3.17 -4.48 -2.24
CA ALA A 58 -1.79 -4.79 -2.55
C ALA A 58 -1.21 -5.90 -1.65
N LEU A 59 -0.37 -6.76 -2.23
CA LEU A 59 0.48 -7.70 -1.53
C LEU A 59 1.94 -7.33 -1.74
N ILE A 60 2.66 -7.09 -0.64
CA ILE A 60 4.02 -6.60 -0.63
C ILE A 60 4.87 -7.57 0.19
N GLU A 61 6.01 -7.97 -0.35
CA GLU A 61 6.95 -8.87 0.31
C GLU A 61 8.19 -8.10 0.77
N PHE A 62 8.66 -8.44 1.97
CA PHE A 62 9.89 -7.96 2.57
C PHE A 62 10.75 -9.14 3.04
N SER A 63 12.06 -8.98 3.01
CA SER A 63 13.01 -9.94 3.62
C SER A 63 13.14 -9.75 5.14
N SER A 64 12.61 -8.65 5.68
CA SER A 64 12.70 -8.25 7.09
C SER A 64 11.32 -7.89 7.64
N VAL A 65 10.95 -8.45 8.80
CA VAL A 65 9.73 -8.09 9.52
C VAL A 65 9.78 -6.64 10.00
N VAL A 66 10.97 -6.16 10.39
CA VAL A 66 11.16 -4.78 10.86
C VAL A 66 10.89 -3.78 9.72
N ASP A 67 11.37 -4.08 8.52
CA ASP A 67 11.15 -3.23 7.35
C ASP A 67 9.66 -3.24 6.93
N ALA A 68 9.01 -4.41 6.99
CA ALA A 68 7.57 -4.53 6.70
C ALA A 68 6.71 -3.70 7.66
N VAL A 69 6.97 -3.81 8.96
CA VAL A 69 6.22 -3.07 9.99
C VAL A 69 6.55 -1.58 9.92
N GLY A 70 7.82 -1.21 9.73
CA GLY A 70 8.26 0.17 9.54
C GLY A 70 7.56 0.83 8.36
N CYS A 71 7.53 0.16 7.21
CA CYS A 71 6.82 0.59 6.02
C CYS A 71 5.32 0.80 6.30
N ALA A 72 4.66 -0.17 6.93
CA ALA A 72 3.22 -0.08 7.22
C ALA A 72 2.89 1.10 8.14
N VAL A 73 3.69 1.31 9.19
CA VAL A 73 3.50 2.43 10.13
C VAL A 73 3.72 3.77 9.44
N GLU A 74 4.76 3.92 8.63
CA GLU A 74 5.00 5.17 7.90
C GLU A 74 3.88 5.49 6.91
N ILE A 75 3.41 4.50 6.14
CA ILE A 75 2.28 4.69 5.22
C ILE A 75 1.06 5.19 6.00
N GLN A 76 0.71 4.53 7.11
CA GLN A 76 -0.48 4.91 7.89
C GLN A 76 -0.36 6.31 8.51
N ARG A 77 0.83 6.71 8.98
CA ARG A 77 1.06 8.07 9.50
C ARG A 77 0.90 9.13 8.42
N THR A 78 1.53 8.94 7.27
CA THR A 78 1.40 9.91 6.17
C THR A 78 -0.03 9.95 5.62
N MET A 79 -0.72 8.82 5.54
CA MET A 79 -2.14 8.80 5.16
C MET A 79 -3.03 9.55 6.14
N ALA A 80 -2.75 9.48 7.45
CA ALA A 80 -3.49 10.24 8.45
C ALA A 80 -3.29 11.76 8.28
N GLU A 81 -2.08 12.20 7.89
CA GLU A 81 -1.79 13.60 7.59
C GLU A 81 -2.47 14.08 6.29
N CYS A 82 -2.49 13.25 5.24
CA CYS A 82 -3.12 13.59 3.96
C CYS A 82 -4.64 13.60 4.00
N ASN A 83 -5.25 12.86 4.93
CA ASN A 83 -6.71 12.74 5.08
C ASN A 83 -7.29 13.67 6.16
N ALA A 84 -6.45 14.39 6.91
CA ALA A 84 -6.85 15.39 7.90
C ALA A 84 -7.39 16.65 7.22
#